data_AF-A0A5C9B5W9-F1
#
_entry.id   AF-A0A5C9B5W9-F1
#
_cell.length_a   1.000
_cell.length_b   1.000
_cell.length_c   1.000
_cell.angle_alpha   90.00
_cell.angle_beta   90.00
_cell.angle_gamma   90.00
#
_symmetry.space_group_name_H-M   'P 1'
#
loop_
_entity.id
_entity.type
_entity.pdbx_description
1 polymer ?
#
loop_
_entity_poly.entity_id
_entity_poly.type
_entity_poly.pdbx_seq_one_letter_code
_entity_poly.pdbx_strand_id
1 'polypeptide(L)'
;MTLELALAQRLRFLARVVHKESRHLATTDQRLFASAFTIDRARQLETDPDLAERVEAFVGRIGRLQDTLGDKLLPALLAEALQTGHEFVAALTTAARIMIAESERRIPAPG
;
A
#
# COMPACT_ATOMS: atom_id res chain seq x y z
N MET A 1 -18.89 -3.53 -14.33
CA MET A 1 -19.33 -2.14 -14.04
C MET A 1 -19.65 -1.87 -12.56
N THR A 2 -20.71 -2.40 -11.94
CA THR A 2 -21.06 -2.06 -10.53
C THR A 2 -20.02 -2.55 -9.51
N LEU A 3 -19.47 -3.75 -9.73
CA LEU A 3 -18.42 -4.33 -8.87
C LEU A 3 -17.08 -3.59 -8.96
N GLU A 4 -16.67 -3.19 -10.17
CA GLU A 4 -15.46 -2.37 -10.37
C GLU A 4 -15.59 -0.99 -9.72
N LEU A 5 -16.78 -0.38 -9.83
CA LEU A 5 -17.03 0.91 -9.17
C LEU A 5 -16.93 0.79 -7.65
N ALA A 6 -17.48 -0.28 -7.07
CA ALA A 6 -17.40 -0.54 -5.63
C ALA A 6 -15.96 -0.79 -5.16
N LEU A 7 -15.15 -1.54 -5.93
CA LEU A 7 -13.73 -1.76 -5.63
C LEU A 7 -12.93 -0.46 -5.72
N ALA A 8 -13.12 0.33 -6.78
CA ALA A 8 -12.46 1.62 -6.94
C ALA A 8 -12.83 2.62 -5.82
N GLN A 9 -14.07 2.58 -5.33
CA GLN A 9 -14.51 3.36 -4.17
C GLN A 9 -13.85 2.88 -2.88
N ARG A 10 -13.78 1.55 -2.67
CA ARG A 10 -13.10 0.94 -1.52
C ARG A 10 -11.62 1.30 -1.47
N LEU A 11 -10.91 1.18 -2.60
CA LEU A 11 -9.49 1.54 -2.70
C LEU A 11 -9.28 3.03 -2.40
N ARG A 12 -10.11 3.91 -2.97
CA ARG A 12 -10.07 5.36 -2.67
C ARG A 12 -10.31 5.66 -1.20
N PHE A 13 -11.26 4.97 -0.57
CA PHE A 13 -11.53 5.12 0.86
C PHE A 13 -10.33 4.68 1.70
N LEU A 14 -9.80 3.48 1.46
CA LEU A 14 -8.66 2.94 2.19
C LEU A 14 -7.41 3.82 2.03
N ALA A 15 -7.14 4.30 0.82
CA ALA A 15 -6.03 5.23 0.56
C ALA A 15 -6.17 6.54 1.35
N ARG A 16 -7.38 7.11 1.44
CA ARG A 16 -7.65 8.29 2.28
C ARG A 16 -7.41 8.02 3.76
N VAL A 17 -7.82 6.86 4.27
CA VAL A 17 -7.60 6.49 5.67
C VAL A 17 -6.11 6.33 5.95
N VAL A 18 -5.39 5.58 5.11
CA VAL A 18 -3.93 5.40 5.21
C VAL A 18 -3.22 6.76 5.17
N HIS A 19 -3.59 7.65 4.26
CA HIS A 19 -3.00 8.99 4.18
C HIS A 19 -3.23 9.81 5.46
N LYS A 20 -4.44 9.77 6.02
CA LYS A 20 -4.78 10.45 7.27
C LYS A 20 -3.97 9.91 8.45
N GLU A 21 -3.93 8.60 8.64
CA GLU A 21 -3.18 7.97 9.75
C GLU A 21 -1.67 8.20 9.58
N SER A 22 -1.15 8.17 8.34
CA SER A 22 0.27 8.48 8.07
C SER A 22 0.63 9.90 8.50
N ARG A 23 -0.21 10.89 8.17
CA ARG A 23 0.00 12.28 8.60
C ARG A 23 -0.04 12.42 10.12
N HIS A 24 -1.02 11.81 10.77
CA HIS A 24 -1.12 11.83 12.22
C HIS A 24 0.08 11.16 12.89
N LEU A 25 0.51 10.01 12.37
CA LEU A 25 1.69 9.30 12.87
C LEU A 25 2.94 10.18 12.73
N ALA A 26 3.18 10.77 11.55
CA ALA A 26 4.31 11.66 11.32
C ALA A 26 4.33 12.85 12.29
N THR A 27 3.18 13.45 12.58
CA THR A 27 3.09 14.54 13.57
C THR A 27 3.40 14.05 14.99
N THR A 28 2.95 12.87 15.39
CA THR A 28 3.31 12.32 16.72
C THR A 28 4.78 11.96 16.78
N ASP A 29 5.30 11.31 15.75
CA ASP A 29 6.70 10.92 15.61
C ASP A 29 7.62 12.13 15.81
N GLN A 30 7.40 13.19 15.04
CA GLN A 30 8.16 14.45 15.16
C GLN A 30 8.12 15.03 16.58
N ARG A 31 6.99 14.94 17.29
CA ARG A 31 6.85 15.51 18.64
C ARG A 31 7.44 14.60 19.72
N LEU A 32 7.29 13.29 19.59
CA LEU A 32 7.76 12.32 20.58
C LEU A 32 9.28 12.14 20.51
N PHE A 33 9.80 12.09 19.28
CA PHE A 33 11.21 11.88 18.95
C PHE A 33 11.94 13.17 18.54
N ALA A 34 11.37 14.35 18.82
CA ALA A 34 12.10 15.64 18.76
C ALA A 34 13.42 15.62 19.56
N SER A 35 13.49 14.74 20.55
CA SER A 35 14.71 14.30 21.21
C SER A 35 14.69 12.78 21.30
N ALA A 36 15.86 12.16 21.43
CA ALA A 36 15.96 10.70 21.56
C ALA A 36 15.05 10.17 22.68
N PHE A 37 14.38 9.05 22.42
CA PHE A 37 13.57 8.37 23.42
C PHE A 37 14.45 7.38 24.20
N THR A 38 14.98 7.84 25.33
CA THR A 38 15.95 7.09 26.16
C THR A 38 15.25 6.28 27.26
N ILE A 39 16.00 5.39 27.91
CA ILE A 39 15.49 4.64 29.08
C ILE A 39 15.03 5.60 30.19
N ASP A 40 15.75 6.69 30.44
CA ASP A 40 15.36 7.68 31.46
C ASP A 40 14.05 8.37 31.12
N ARG A 41 13.78 8.67 29.83
CA ARG A 41 12.47 9.19 29.40
C ARG A 41 11.38 8.12 29.53
N ALA A 42 11.68 6.86 29.25
CA ALA A 42 10.73 5.77 29.47
C ALA A 42 10.32 5.64 30.95
N ARG A 43 11.25 5.82 31.89
CA ARG A 43 10.94 5.82 33.34
C ARG A 43 10.01 6.97 33.76
N GLN A 44 10.01 8.07 33.00
CA GLN A 44 9.17 9.23 33.31
C GLN A 44 7.69 9.01 32.97
N LEU A 45 7.34 7.97 32.21
CA LEU A 45 5.95 7.71 31.77
C LEU A 45 4.95 7.59 32.93
N GLU A 46 5.36 7.06 34.08
CA GLU A 46 4.50 6.94 35.27
C GLU A 46 4.20 8.30 35.93
N THR A 47 5.10 9.26 35.74
CA THR A 47 5.08 10.57 36.42
C THR A 47 4.79 11.75 35.49
N ASP A 48 4.81 11.53 34.18
CA ASP A 48 4.55 12.51 33.11
C ASP A 48 3.39 12.01 32.22
N PRO A 49 2.14 12.37 32.56
CA PRO A 49 0.95 11.97 31.80
C PRO A 49 0.99 12.43 30.33
N ASP A 50 1.53 13.62 30.05
CA ASP A 50 1.61 14.15 28.69
C ASP A 50 2.54 13.31 27.81
N LEU A 51 3.65 12.82 28.39
CA LEU A 51 4.56 11.91 27.69
C LEU A 51 3.89 10.55 27.46
N ALA A 52 3.22 10.01 28.47
CA ALA A 52 2.49 8.74 28.37
C ALA A 52 1.44 8.77 27.25
N GLU A 53 0.59 9.80 27.21
CA GLU A 53 -0.41 9.96 26.16
C GLU A 53 0.20 10.06 24.76
N ARG A 54 1.37 10.72 24.61
CA ARG A 54 2.06 10.81 23.33
C ARG A 54 2.59 9.45 22.87
N VAL A 55 3.13 8.64 23.79
CA VAL A 55 3.59 7.27 23.49
C VAL A 55 2.41 6.39 23.10
N GLU A 56 1.32 6.42 23.86
CA GLU A 56 0.10 5.66 23.53
C GLU A 56 -0.48 6.08 22.18
N ALA A 57 -0.52 7.40 21.92
CA ALA A 57 -0.96 7.92 20.63
C ALA A 57 -0.06 7.46 19.48
N PHE A 58 1.27 7.39 19.70
CA PHE A 58 2.22 6.89 18.70
C PHE A 58 1.97 5.42 18.38
N VAL A 59 1.95 4.56 19.41
CA VAL A 59 1.72 3.12 19.27
C VAL A 59 0.37 2.84 18.61
N GLY A 60 -0.70 3.52 19.06
CA GLY A 60 -2.03 3.37 18.47
C GLY A 60 -2.12 3.82 17.01
N ARG A 61 -1.39 4.88 16.62
CA ARG A 61 -1.33 5.35 15.23
C ARG A 61 -0.55 4.39 14.34
N ILE A 62 0.55 3.81 14.82
CA ILE A 62 1.27 2.75 14.11
C ILE A 62 0.36 1.55 13.88
N GLY A 63 -0.28 1.04 14.92
CA GLY A 63 -1.17 -0.13 14.80
C GLY A 63 -2.26 0.08 13.76
N ARG A 64 -2.99 1.20 13.85
CA ARG A 64 -4.04 1.50 12.86
C ARG A 64 -3.52 1.65 11.43
N LEU A 65 -2.34 2.25 11.26
CA LEU A 65 -1.72 2.39 9.96
C LEU A 65 -1.32 1.02 9.40
N GLN A 66 -0.70 0.16 10.21
CA GLN A 66 -0.34 -1.21 9.85
C GLN A 66 -1.56 -2.04 9.47
N ASP A 67 -2.60 -2.07 10.30
CA ASP A 67 -3.83 -2.82 10.02
C ASP A 67 -4.51 -2.34 8.73
N THR A 68 -4.54 -1.03 8.49
CA THR A 68 -5.25 -0.48 7.32
C THR A 68 -4.42 -0.65 6.04
N LEU A 69 -3.11 -0.40 6.12
CA LEU A 69 -2.22 -0.54 4.97
C LEU A 69 -2.01 -2.02 4.63
N GLY A 70 -1.60 -2.82 5.62
CA GLY A 70 -1.19 -4.21 5.49
C GLY A 70 -2.36 -5.18 5.26
N ASP A 71 -3.43 -5.08 6.04
CA ASP A 71 -4.51 -6.08 5.97
C ASP A 71 -5.61 -5.72 4.97
N LYS A 72 -5.68 -4.45 4.55
CA LYS A 72 -6.81 -3.94 3.75
C LYS A 72 -6.39 -3.34 2.43
N LEU A 73 -5.56 -2.28 2.44
CA LEU A 73 -5.23 -1.55 1.22
C LEU A 73 -4.33 -2.36 0.29
N LEU A 74 -3.20 -2.85 0.81
CA LEU A 74 -2.20 -3.57 0.01
C LEU A 74 -2.78 -4.85 -0.61
N PRO A 75 -3.50 -5.72 0.13
CA PRO A 75 -4.09 -6.92 -0.47
C PRO A 75 -5.14 -6.58 -1.54
N ALA A 76 -6.00 -5.58 -1.31
CA ALA A 76 -7.01 -5.16 -2.28
C ALA A 76 -6.39 -4.58 -3.56
N LEU A 77 -5.33 -3.78 -3.42
CA LEU A 77 -4.63 -3.18 -4.56
C LEU A 77 -3.88 -4.23 -5.37
N LEU A 78 -3.17 -5.15 -4.72
CA LEU A 78 -2.43 -6.20 -5.39
C LEU A 78 -3.35 -7.21 -6.08
N ALA A 79 -4.47 -7.57 -5.46
CA ALA A 79 -5.45 -8.45 -6.08
C ALA A 79 -6.05 -7.83 -7.35
N GLU A 80 -6.37 -6.54 -7.33
CA GLU A 80 -6.87 -5.81 -8.50
C GLU A 80 -5.83 -5.76 -9.61
N ALA A 81 -4.59 -5.33 -9.29
CA ALA A 81 -3.52 -5.24 -10.27
C ALA A 81 -3.18 -6.59 -10.92
N LEU A 82 -3.17 -7.68 -10.14
CA LEU A 82 -2.95 -9.03 -10.65
C LEU A 82 -4.08 -9.49 -11.56
N GLN A 83 -5.33 -9.22 -11.19
CA GLN A 83 -6.49 -9.57 -12.00
C GLN A 83 -6.48 -8.82 -13.34
N THR A 84 -6.24 -7.50 -13.31
CA THR A 84 -6.10 -6.69 -14.52
C THR A 84 -4.96 -7.22 -15.40
N GLY A 85 -3.80 -7.53 -14.82
CA GLY A 85 -2.69 -8.12 -15.57
C GLY A 85 -3.06 -9.45 -16.23
N HIS A 86 -3.77 -10.33 -15.50
CA HIS A 86 -4.22 -11.63 -16.01
C HIS A 86 -5.15 -11.47 -17.23
N GLU A 87 -6.06 -10.50 -17.22
CA GLU A 87 -6.99 -10.24 -18.33
C GLU A 87 -6.27 -9.92 -19.65
N PHE A 88 -5.07 -9.31 -19.61
CA PHE A 88 -4.28 -9.00 -20.80
C PHE A 88 -3.46 -10.18 -21.33
N VAL A 89 -3.23 -11.24 -20.54
CA VAL A 89 -2.34 -12.35 -20.92
C VAL A 89 -2.80 -13.02 -22.22
N ALA A 90 -4.09 -13.30 -22.36
CA ALA A 90 -4.63 -13.94 -23.56
C ALA A 90 -4.47 -13.07 -24.82
N ALA A 91 -4.68 -11.76 -24.68
CA ALA A 91 -4.51 -10.81 -25.78
C ALA A 91 -3.04 -10.72 -26.22
N LEU A 92 -2.12 -10.55 -25.27
CA LEU A 92 -0.69 -10.46 -25.55
C LEU A 92 -0.14 -11.74 -26.17
N THR A 93 -0.50 -12.91 -25.63
CA THR A 93 -0.06 -14.21 -26.17
C THR A 93 -0.63 -14.48 -27.56
N THR A 94 -1.84 -14.01 -27.86
CA THR A 94 -2.42 -14.11 -29.20
C THR A 94 -1.73 -13.17 -30.18
N ALA A 95 -1.53 -11.90 -29.79
CA ALA A 95 -0.80 -10.94 -30.59
C ALA A 95 0.63 -11.43 -30.90
N ALA A 96 1.34 -11.96 -29.90
CA ALA A 96 2.68 -12.53 -30.08
C ALA A 96 2.68 -13.66 -31.12
N ARG A 97 1.74 -14.62 -31.03
CA ARG A 97 1.64 -15.72 -32.01
C ARG A 97 1.40 -15.22 -33.43
N ILE A 98 0.50 -14.24 -33.60
CA ILE A 98 0.21 -13.64 -34.91
C ILE A 98 1.45 -12.95 -35.48
N MET A 99 2.14 -12.15 -34.66
CA MET A 99 3.33 -11.41 -35.09
C MET A 99 4.49 -12.33 -35.47
N ILE A 100 4.68 -13.42 -34.73
CA ILE A 100 5.68 -14.45 -35.06
C ILE A 100 5.37 -15.08 -36.42
N ALA A 101 4.14 -15.56 -36.61
CA ALA A 101 3.74 -16.20 -37.87
C ALA A 101 3.87 -15.26 -39.09
N GLU A 102 3.52 -13.97 -38.92
CA GLU A 102 3.67 -12.99 -39.99
C GLU A 102 5.14 -12.63 -40.25
N SER A 103 6.00 -12.64 -39.22
CA SER A 103 7.44 -12.43 -39.39
C SER A 103 8.06 -13.56 -40.20
N GLU A 104 7.72 -14.82 -39.89
CA GLU A 104 8.16 -16.01 -40.63
C GLU A 104 7.70 -15.99 -42.09
N ARG A 105 6.48 -15.49 -42.36
CA ARG A 105 5.99 -15.30 -43.73
C ARG A 105 6.78 -14.25 -44.52
N ARG A 106 7.25 -13.19 -43.86
CA ARG A 106 7.93 -12.06 -44.51
C ARG A 106 9.44 -12.26 -44.65
N ILE A 107 10.05 -12.99 -43.73
CA ILE A 107 11.48 -13.26 -43.71
C ILE A 107 11.66 -14.75 -43.97
N PRO A 108 11.66 -15.19 -45.25
CA PRO A 108 11.98 -16.58 -45.56
C PRO A 108 13.38 -16.92 -45.03
N ALA A 109 13.54 -18.13 -44.49
CA ALA A 109 14.82 -18.59 -43.97
C ALA A 109 15.93 -18.44 -45.04
N PRO A 110 17.16 -18.07 -44.65
CA PRO A 110 18.28 -18.11 -45.58
C PRO A 110 18.42 -19.53 -46.13
N GLY A 111 18.39 -19.64 -47.46
CA GLY A 111 18.51 -20.91 -48.19
C GLY A 111 19.88 -21.54 -48.10
#